data_AF-A0A2T4IKH6-F1
#
_entry.id   AF-A0A2T4IKH6-F1
#
_cell.length_a   1.000
_cell.length_b   1.000
_cell.length_c   1.000
_cell.angle_alpha   90.00
_cell.angle_beta   90.00
_cell.angle_gamma   90.00
#
_symmetry.space_group_name_H-M   'P 1'
#
loop_
_entity.id
_entity.type
_entity.pdbx_description
1 polymer ?
#
loop_
_entity_poly.entity_id
_entity_poly.type
_entity_poly.pdbx_seq_one_letter_code
_entity_poly.pdbx_strand_id
1 'polypeptide(L)' 'MEEFVSRIATNVGVDPALADKAVGMMLGFLQREAADGPATRMIEAIPGASELVAKHDGED' A
#
# COMPACT_ATOMS: atom_id res chain seq x y z
N MET A 1 -7.74 0.64 -6.10
CA MET A 1 -6.51 1.24 -5.55
C MET A 1 -6.41 2.75 -5.80
N GLU A 2 -6.49 3.22 -7.05
CA GLU A 2 -6.36 4.66 -7.38
C GLU A 2 -7.30 5.58 -6.58
N GLU A 3 -8.59 5.24 -6.47
CA GLU A 3 -9.54 6.06 -5.68
C GLU A 3 -9.12 6.16 -4.21
N PHE A 4 -8.64 5.07 -3.62
CA PHE A 4 -8.21 5.04 -2.22
C PHE A 4 -6.97 5.89 -2.00
N VAL A 5 -5.97 5.77 -2.87
CA VAL A 5 -4.75 6.60 -2.83
C VAL A 5 -5.10 8.08 -3.03
N SER A 6 -5.98 8.39 -3.97
CA SER A 6 -6.46 9.76 -4.22
C SER A 6 -7.18 10.37 -3.01
N ARG A 7 -8.00 9.57 -2.30
CA ARG A 7 -8.65 10.00 -1.05
C ARG A 7 -7.64 10.25 0.07
N ILE A 8 -6.61 9.40 0.21
CA ILE A 8 -5.52 9.63 1.18
C ILE A 8 -4.78 10.92 0.85
N ALA A 9 -4.37 11.09 -0.41
CA ALA A 9 -3.65 12.27 -0.89
C ALA A 9 -4.44 13.56 -0.59
N THR A 10 -5.73 13.55 -0.88
CA THR A 10 -6.63 14.68 -0.61
C THR A 10 -6.78 14.97 0.87
N ASN A 11 -6.99 13.95 1.70
CA ASN A 11 -7.24 14.13 3.14
C ASN A 11 -5.99 14.57 3.91
N VAL A 12 -4.81 14.13 3.48
CA VAL A 12 -3.52 14.45 4.12
C VAL A 12 -2.89 15.71 3.50
N GLY A 13 -3.31 16.10 2.29
CA GLY A 13 -2.78 17.25 1.57
C GLY A 13 -1.41 17.00 0.94
N VAL A 14 -1.19 15.79 0.41
CA VAL A 14 0.07 15.37 -0.22
C VAL A 14 -0.12 15.05 -1.70
N ASP A 15 1.00 15.01 -2.42
CA ASP A 15 0.99 14.58 -3.82
C ASP A 15 0.49 13.12 -3.95
N PRO A 16 -0.37 12.81 -4.95
CA PRO A 16 -0.89 11.45 -5.15
C PRO A 16 0.20 10.39 -5.36
N ALA A 17 1.31 10.71 -6.03
CA ALA A 17 2.40 9.76 -6.23
C ALA A 17 3.17 9.50 -4.92
N LEU A 18 3.29 10.51 -4.06
CA LEU A 18 3.85 10.34 -2.72
C LEU A 18 2.95 9.45 -1.85
N ALA A 19 1.62 9.65 -1.91
CA ALA A 19 0.66 8.79 -1.21
C ALA A 19 0.71 7.35 -1.73
N ASP A 20 0.81 7.15 -3.05
CA ASP A 20 0.92 5.85 -3.71
C ASP A 20 2.16 5.09 -3.19
N LYS A 21 3.32 5.75 -3.21
CA LYS A 21 4.58 5.18 -2.72
C LYS A 21 4.52 4.84 -1.24
N ALA A 22 4.04 5.78 -0.41
CA ALA A 22 3.95 5.58 1.04
C ALA A 22 3.04 4.42 1.41
N VAL A 23 1.86 4.31 0.78
CA VAL A 23 0.93 3.20 1.03
C VAL A 23 1.54 1.87 0.60
N GLY A 24 2.19 1.81 -0.56
CA GLY A 24 2.90 0.61 -1.02
C GLY A 24 3.96 0.14 -0.02
N MET A 25 4.81 1.06 0.46
CA MET A 25 5.84 0.75 1.47
C MET A 25 5.25 0.28 2.80
N MET A 26 4.15 0.90 3.27
CA MET A 26 3.47 0.48 4.51
C MET A 26 2.88 -0.92 4.39
N LEU A 27 2.23 -1.22 3.26
CA LEU A 27 1.66 -2.55 3.00
C LEU A 27 2.76 -3.61 2.85
N GLY A 28 3.87 -3.29 2.18
CA GLY A 28 5.02 -4.18 2.04
C GLY A 28 5.69 -4.48 3.37
N PHE A 29 5.85 -3.47 4.24
CA PHE A 29 6.29 -3.66 5.61
C PHE A 29 5.37 -4.62 6.38
N LEU A 30 4.05 -4.39 6.34
CA LEU A 30 3.09 -5.26 7.02
C LEU A 30 3.12 -6.69 6.48
N GLN A 31 3.30 -6.88 5.18
CA GLN A 31 3.41 -8.21 4.56
C GLN A 31 4.65 -8.97 5.05
N ARG A 32 5.80 -8.29 5.19
CA ARG A 32 7.04 -8.89 5.72
C ARG A 32 6.96 -9.26 7.19
N GLU A 33 6.47 -8.34 8.02
CA GLU A 33 6.44 -8.53 9.48
C GLU A 33 5.35 -9.50 9.94
N ALA A 34 4.33 -9.75 9.11
CA ALA A 34 3.21 -10.62 9.43
C ALA A 34 3.00 -11.71 8.38
N ALA A 35 4.09 -12.31 7.89
CA ALA A 35 4.04 -13.46 6.99
C ALA A 35 3.11 -14.56 7.55
N ASP A 36 2.20 -15.06 6.71
CA ASP A 36 1.12 -16.02 7.03
C ASP A 36 0.11 -15.55 8.11
N GLY A 37 0.10 -14.25 8.42
CA GLY A 37 -0.75 -13.64 9.44
C GLY A 37 -2.04 -13.01 8.90
N PRO A 38 -2.88 -12.48 9.81
CA PRO A 38 -4.10 -11.74 9.44
C PRO A 38 -3.85 -10.54 8.50
N ALA A 39 -2.66 -9.94 8.55
CA ALA A 39 -2.28 -8.82 7.68
C ALA A 39 -2.15 -9.27 6.21
N THR A 40 -1.53 -10.41 5.94
CA THR A 40 -1.45 -10.97 4.57
C THR A 40 -2.85 -11.20 3.99
N ARG A 41 -3.74 -11.84 4.76
CA ARG A 41 -5.14 -12.05 4.32
C ARG A 41 -5.89 -10.73 4.09
N MET A 42 -5.61 -9.71 4.90
CA MET A 42 -6.20 -8.38 4.71
C MET A 42 -5.70 -7.73 3.42
N ILE A 43 -4.40 -7.80 3.14
CA ILE A 43 -3.78 -7.24 1.92
C ILE A 43 -4.34 -7.94 0.68
N GLU A 44 -4.41 -9.27 0.68
CA GLU A 44 -4.97 -10.06 -0.42
C GLU A 44 -6.47 -9.75 -0.68
N ALA A 45 -7.20 -9.32 0.35
CA ALA A 45 -8.59 -8.94 0.22
C ALA A 45 -8.80 -7.53 -0.36
N ILE A 46 -7.74 -6.70 -0.48
CA ILE A 46 -7.82 -5.35 -1.03
C ILE A 46 -7.45 -5.38 -2.52
N PRO A 47 -8.39 -5.08 -3.45
CA PRO A 47 -8.09 -5.07 -4.87
C PRO A 47 -7.01 -4.05 -5.24
N GLY A 48 -5.92 -4.54 -5.85
CA GLY A 48 -4.78 -3.71 -6.27
C GLY A 48 -3.71 -3.50 -5.20
N ALA A 49 -3.87 -4.04 -3.98
CA ALA A 49 -2.90 -3.85 -2.91
C ALA A 49 -1.62 -4.65 -3.13
N SER A 50 -1.72 -5.90 -3.60
CA SER A 50 -0.55 -6.73 -3.91
C SER A 50 0.29 -6.14 -5.03
N GLU A 51 -0.34 -5.56 -6.06
CA GLU A 51 0.34 -4.85 -7.15
C GLU A 51 1.02 -3.58 -6.64
N LEU A 52 0.39 -2.86 -5.72
CA LEU A 52 0.95 -1.65 -5.13
C LEU A 52 2.16 -1.95 -4.25
N VAL A 53 2.12 -3.05 -3.48
CA VAL A 53 3.27 -3.58 -2.75
C VAL A 53 4.37 -3.95 -3.74
N ALA A 54 4.09 -4.77 -4.76
CA ALA A 54 5.09 -5.17 -5.74
C ALA A 54 5.71 -3.99 -6.50
N LYS A 55 4.98 -2.89 -6.67
CA LYS A 55 5.46 -1.67 -7.32
C LYS A 55 6.45 -0.88 -6.47
N HIS A 56 6.27 -0.80 -5.15
CA HIS A 56 7.03 0.11 -4.28
C HIS A 56 7.86 -0.58 -3.21
N ASP A 57 7.60 -1.85 -2.95
CA ASP A 57 8.32 -2.64 -1.96
C ASP A 57 9.59 -3.23 -2.58
N GLY A 58 10.73 -2.60 -2.29
CA GLY A 58 12.04 -2.94 -2.86
C GLY A 58 12.63 -1.87 -3.79
N GLU A 59 11.92 -0.75 -4.00
CA GLU A 59 12.46 0.42 -4.71
C GLU A 59 13.12 1.37 -3.69
N ASP A 60 14.45 1.26 -3.53
CA ASP A 60 15.29 2.19 -2.74
C ASP A 60 15.26 3.61 -3.34
#